data_AF-A0A848ZL50-F1
#
_entry.id   AF-A0A848ZL50-F1
#
_cell.length_a   1.000
_cell.length_b   1.000
_cell.length_c   1.000
_cell.angle_alpha   90.00
_cell.angle_beta   90.00
_cell.angle_gamma   90.00
#
_symmetry.space_group_name_H-M   'P 1'
#
loop_
_entity.id
_entity.type
_entity.pdbx_description
1 polymer ?
#
loop_
_entity_poly.entity_id
_entity_poly.type
_entity_poly.pdbx_seq_one_letter_code
_entity_poly.pdbx_strand_id
1 'polypeptide(L)'
;MLPFPNISSTLIKIGPIQIRWYGLMYLFGFLASYFLIRIQPRARRMGLQGALLQDLILFLALGLIVGARVGYVLFYQFPSIGDYLRNPLEIIAIWHGGMSFHGGLIGAIGAGILFCRWRKLPVWQVADTVIVT
;
A
#
# COMPACT_ATOMS: atom_id res chain seq x y z
N MET A 1 -6.57 -36.40 -3.53
CA MET A 1 -6.40 -34.95 -3.77
C MET A 1 -7.38 -34.22 -2.85
N LEU A 2 -6.93 -33.30 -2.01
CA LEU A 2 -7.84 -32.51 -1.17
C LEU A 2 -8.54 -31.46 -2.05
N PRO A 3 -9.88 -31.45 -2.17
CA PRO A 3 -10.57 -30.42 -2.93
C PRO A 3 -10.39 -29.06 -2.26
N PHE A 4 -10.28 -28.00 -3.07
CA PHE A 4 -10.20 -26.64 -2.54
C PHE A 4 -11.50 -26.27 -1.81
N PRO A 5 -11.44 -25.68 -0.61
CA PRO A 5 -12.64 -25.34 0.15
C PRO A 5 -13.45 -24.25 -0.53
N ASN A 6 -14.78 -24.36 -0.48
CA ASN A 6 -15.69 -23.40 -1.09
C ASN A 6 -15.87 -22.15 -0.20
N ILE A 7 -14.88 -21.26 -0.23
CA ILE A 7 -14.87 -19.99 0.53
C ILE A 7 -15.19 -18.85 -0.42
N SER A 8 -16.25 -18.08 -0.13
CA SER A 8 -16.56 -16.85 -0.87
C SER A 8 -15.42 -15.83 -0.74
N SER A 9 -15.01 -15.22 -1.85
CA SER A 9 -14.01 -14.14 -1.85
C SER A 9 -14.52 -12.84 -1.22
N THR A 10 -15.85 -12.68 -1.16
CA THR A 10 -16.52 -11.52 -0.57
C THR A 10 -16.92 -11.84 0.86
N LEU A 11 -16.47 -11.01 1.79
CA LEU A 11 -16.80 -11.06 3.20
C LEU A 11 -18.21 -10.49 3.44
N ILE A 12 -18.42 -9.23 3.03
CA ILE A 12 -19.69 -8.52 3.16
C ILE A 12 -19.94 -7.75 1.86
N LYS A 13 -21.19 -7.76 1.38
CA LYS A 13 -21.65 -6.99 0.23
C LYS A 13 -22.78 -6.06 0.66
N ILE A 14 -22.58 -4.75 0.49
CA ILE A 14 -23.58 -3.72 0.74
C ILE A 14 -23.79 -2.95 -0.56
N GLY A 15 -24.86 -3.30 -1.31
CA GLY A 15 -25.12 -2.74 -2.63
C GLY A 15 -23.95 -2.97 -3.62
N PRO A 16 -23.39 -1.91 -4.24
CA PRO A 16 -22.25 -2.02 -5.15
C PRO A 16 -20.91 -2.22 -4.42
N ILE A 17 -20.86 -2.00 -3.11
CA ILE A 17 -19.62 -2.09 -2.31
C ILE A 17 -19.43 -3.53 -1.85
N GLN A 18 -18.28 -4.10 -2.21
CA GLN A 18 -17.87 -5.45 -1.81
C GLN A 18 -16.61 -5.38 -0.96
N ILE A 19 -16.72 -5.78 0.31
CA ILE A 19 -15.58 -5.97 1.19
C ILE A 19 -15.07 -7.39 0.95
N ARG A 20 -13.82 -7.53 0.52
CA ARG A 20 -13.19 -8.81 0.19
C ARG A 20 -12.23 -9.24 1.30
N TRP A 21 -12.09 -10.55 1.49
CA TRP A 21 -11.19 -11.11 2.51
C TRP A 21 -9.75 -10.64 2.36
N TYR A 22 -9.22 -10.59 1.13
CA TYR A 22 -7.83 -10.16 0.92
C TYR A 22 -7.61 -8.70 1.35
N GLY A 23 -8.61 -7.83 1.18
CA GLY A 23 -8.53 -6.43 1.61
C GLY A 23 -8.46 -6.32 3.12
N LEU A 24 -9.22 -7.17 3.83
CA LEU A 24 -9.15 -7.29 5.28
C LEU A 24 -7.76 -7.82 5.73
N MET A 25 -7.19 -8.77 5.00
CA MET A 25 -5.84 -9.27 5.29
C MET A 25 -4.77 -8.19 5.11
N TYR A 26 -4.91 -7.30 4.12
CA TYR A 26 -4.02 -6.14 3.99
C TYR A 26 -4.13 -5.19 5.18
N LEU A 27 -5.35 -4.92 5.65
CA LEU A 27 -5.56 -4.09 6.85
C LEU A 27 -4.86 -4.71 8.07
N PHE A 28 -5.03 -6.02 8.29
CA PHE A 28 -4.33 -6.71 9.38
C PHE A 28 -2.81 -6.68 9.20
N GLY A 29 -2.30 -6.76 7.98
CA GLY A 29 -0.87 -6.56 7.69
C GLY A 29 -0.37 -5.20 8.17
N PHE A 30 -1.06 -4.10 7.81
CA PHE A 30 -0.67 -2.76 8.26
C PHE A 30 -0.77 -2.58 9.77
N LEU A 31 -1.81 -3.11 10.41
CA LEU A 31 -1.96 -3.07 11.86
C LEU A 31 -0.86 -3.86 12.56
N ALA A 32 -0.56 -5.07 12.08
CA ALA A 32 0.53 -5.88 12.60
C ALA A 32 1.87 -5.14 12.48
N SER A 33 2.17 -4.54 11.32
CA SER A 33 3.38 -3.72 11.14
C SER A 33 3.44 -2.56 12.13
N TYR A 34 2.34 -1.84 12.36
CA TYR A 34 2.29 -0.75 13.35
C TYR A 34 2.67 -1.22 14.76
N PHE A 35 2.04 -2.30 15.23
CA PHE A 35 2.29 -2.82 16.58
C PHE A 35 3.69 -3.40 16.71
N LEU A 36 4.15 -4.17 15.71
CA LEU A 36 5.46 -4.78 15.71
C LEU A 36 6.59 -3.75 15.62
N ILE A 37 6.47 -2.70 14.80
CA ILE A 37 7.48 -1.64 14.73
C ILE A 37 7.56 -0.89 16.06
N ARG A 38 6.42 -0.57 16.68
CA ARG A 38 6.35 0.20 17.93
C ARG A 38 7.08 -0.47 19.10
N ILE A 39 7.10 -1.79 19.16
CA ILE A 39 7.77 -2.51 20.27
C ILE A 39 9.28 -2.58 20.11
N GLN A 40 9.83 -2.33 18.91
CA GLN A 40 11.26 -2.48 18.66
C GLN A 40 12.10 -1.37 19.34
N PRO A 41 13.22 -1.73 19.99
CA PRO A 41 14.12 -0.75 20.60
C PRO A 41 14.65 0.31 19.62
N ARG A 42 14.95 -0.09 18.37
CA ARG A 42 15.43 0.83 17.32
C ARG A 42 14.40 1.91 16.96
N ALA A 43 13.13 1.53 16.83
CA ALA A 43 12.03 2.48 16.62
C ALA A 43 11.95 3.50 17.78
N ARG A 44 12.12 3.04 19.03
CA ARG A 44 12.12 3.94 20.20
C ARG A 44 13.30 4.91 20.20
N ARG A 45 14.51 4.43 19.92
CA ARG A 45 15.72 5.28 19.86
C ARG A 45 15.61 6.38 18.81
N MET A 46 14.92 6.10 17.70
CA MET A 46 14.69 7.06 16.61
C MET A 46 13.47 7.97 16.82
N GLY A 47 12.69 7.76 17.89
CA GLY A 47 11.42 8.47 18.08
C GLY A 47 10.33 8.09 17.07
N LEU A 48 10.48 6.97 16.35
CA LEU A 48 9.50 6.47 15.38
C LEU A 48 8.32 5.81 16.10
N GLN A 49 7.49 6.64 16.75
CA GLN A 49 6.36 6.21 17.56
C GLN A 49 5.14 7.13 17.34
N GLY A 50 4.00 6.70 17.88
CA GLY A 50 2.78 7.50 17.89
C GLY A 50 2.39 7.99 16.50
N ALA A 51 2.14 9.29 16.39
CA ALA A 51 1.75 9.94 15.15
C ALA A 51 2.81 9.80 14.04
N LEU A 52 4.10 9.83 14.36
CA LEU A 52 5.15 9.75 13.34
C LEU A 52 5.17 8.39 12.64
N LEU A 53 4.94 7.31 13.39
CA LEU A 53 4.83 5.96 12.83
C LEU A 53 3.51 5.77 12.05
N GLN A 54 2.40 6.34 12.55
CA GLN A 54 1.11 6.32 11.85
C GLN A 54 1.20 7.06 10.51
N ASP A 55 1.81 8.24 10.50
CA ASP A 55 2.07 9.03 9.30
C ASP A 55 2.93 8.25 8.30
N LEU A 56 4.00 7.58 8.76
CA LEU A 56 4.85 6.75 7.90
C LEU A 56 4.04 5.63 7.23
N ILE A 57 3.27 4.87 7.99
CA ILE A 57 2.45 3.76 7.46
C ILE A 57 1.42 4.29 6.47
N LEU A 58 0.77 5.43 6.77
CA LEU A 58 -0.17 6.07 5.87
C LEU A 58 0.52 6.50 4.55
N PHE A 59 1.69 7.14 4.63
CA PHE A 59 2.47 7.53 3.47
C PHE A 59 2.88 6.34 2.61
N LEU A 60 3.32 5.24 3.23
CA LEU A 60 3.66 4.00 2.52
C LEU A 60 2.43 3.39 1.83
N ALA A 61 1.27 3.34 2.51
CA ALA A 61 0.03 2.83 1.94
C ALA A 61 -0.47 3.68 0.77
N LEU A 62 -0.42 5.01 0.89
CA LEU A 62 -0.77 5.93 -0.20
C LEU A 62 0.18 5.78 -1.39
N GLY A 63 1.49 5.75 -1.13
CA GLY A 63 2.51 5.50 -2.14
C GLY A 63 2.30 4.18 -2.87
N LEU A 64 1.95 3.12 -2.14
CA LEU A 64 1.61 1.82 -2.69
C LEU A 64 0.40 1.90 -3.62
N ILE A 65 -0.72 2.50 -3.18
CA ILE A 65 -1.95 2.56 -3.98
C ILE A 65 -1.74 3.42 -5.24
N VAL A 66 -1.15 4.61 -5.07
CA VAL A 66 -0.89 5.53 -6.18
C VAL A 66 0.10 4.92 -7.16
N GLY A 67 1.22 4.38 -6.66
CA GLY A 67 2.21 3.72 -7.49
C GLY A 67 1.66 2.50 -8.21
N ALA A 68 0.84 1.69 -7.54
CA ALA A 68 0.22 0.53 -8.16
C ALA A 68 -0.73 0.93 -9.29
N ARG A 69 -1.48 2.02 -9.11
CA ARG A 69 -2.39 2.50 -10.14
C ARG A 69 -1.66 3.15 -11.32
N VAL A 70 -0.71 4.05 -11.04
CA VAL A 70 0.11 4.68 -12.09
C VAL A 70 0.92 3.64 -12.84
N GLY A 71 1.57 2.71 -12.14
CA GLY A 71 2.29 1.61 -12.76
C GLY A 71 1.37 0.67 -13.55
N TYR A 72 0.09 0.53 -13.17
CA TYR A 72 -0.85 -0.24 -13.98
C TYR A 72 -1.10 0.44 -15.33
N VAL A 73 -1.39 1.74 -15.29
CA VAL A 73 -1.63 2.53 -16.50
C VAL A 73 -0.38 2.55 -17.38
N LEU A 74 0.80 2.76 -16.81
CA LEU A 74 2.05 2.87 -17.58
C LEU A 74 2.60 1.55 -18.10
N PHE A 75 2.42 0.43 -17.39
CA PHE A 75 3.03 -0.84 -17.79
C PHE A 75 2.09 -1.74 -18.58
N TYR A 76 0.77 -1.64 -18.34
CA TYR A 76 -0.20 -2.54 -18.97
C TYR A 76 -1.19 -1.84 -19.90
N GLN A 77 -1.47 -0.56 -19.67
CA GLN A 77 -2.44 0.22 -20.46
C GLN A 77 -1.80 1.37 -21.25
N PHE A 78 -0.48 1.32 -21.41
CA PHE A 78 0.23 2.33 -22.20
C PHE A 78 -0.28 2.45 -23.64
N PRO A 79 -0.62 1.35 -24.36
CA PRO A 79 -1.15 1.46 -25.72
C PRO A 79 -2.52 2.16 -25.79
N SER A 80 -3.31 2.09 -24.72
CA SER A 80 -4.66 2.69 -24.60
C SER A 80 -4.63 4.04 -23.87
N ILE A 81 -3.47 4.69 -23.72
CA ILE A 81 -3.35 5.96 -22.99
C ILE A 81 -4.23 7.07 -23.58
N GLY A 82 -4.52 7.01 -24.89
CA GLY A 82 -5.45 7.92 -25.57
C GLY A 82 -6.88 7.85 -25.03
N ASP A 83 -7.33 6.70 -24.53
CA ASP A 83 -8.64 6.53 -23.92
C ASP A 83 -8.71 7.20 -22.54
N TYR A 84 -7.60 7.19 -21.79
CA TYR A 84 -7.49 7.91 -20.51
C TYR A 84 -7.46 9.43 -20.71
N LEU A 85 -7.00 9.95 -21.85
CA LEU A 85 -7.09 11.38 -22.16
C LEU A 85 -8.54 11.83 -22.39
N ARG A 86 -9.40 10.93 -22.89
CA ARG A 86 -10.84 11.22 -23.07
C ARG A 86 -11.57 11.20 -21.74
N ASN A 87 -11.18 10.31 -20.82
CA ASN A 87 -11.77 10.18 -19.48
C ASN A 87 -10.67 10.12 -18.40
N PRO A 88 -10.10 11.26 -17.98
CA PRO A 88 -8.96 11.28 -17.05
C PRO A 88 -9.28 10.69 -15.66
N LEU A 89 -10.56 10.64 -15.28
CA LEU A 89 -11.01 9.99 -14.04
C LEU A 89 -10.71 8.49 -14.02
N GLU A 90 -10.61 7.83 -15.17
CA GLU A 90 -10.25 6.41 -15.25
C GLU A 90 -8.84 6.13 -14.73
N ILE A 91 -7.95 7.13 -14.72
CA ILE A 91 -6.60 6.97 -14.16
C ILE A 91 -6.68 6.67 -12.66
N ILE A 92 -7.62 7.29 -11.94
CA ILE A 92 -7.78 7.12 -10.48
C ILE A 92 -8.83 6.08 -10.09
N ALA A 93 -9.56 5.53 -11.06
CA ALA A 93 -10.68 4.61 -10.82
C ALA A 93 -10.22 3.21 -10.37
N ILE A 94 -9.73 3.11 -9.14
CA ILE A 94 -9.24 1.86 -8.53
C ILE A 94 -10.34 0.79 -8.35
N TRP A 95 -11.62 1.20 -8.34
CA TRP A 95 -12.76 0.29 -8.18
C TRP A 95 -13.08 -0.53 -9.44
N HIS A 96 -12.59 -0.13 -10.62
CA HIS A 96 -12.65 -0.96 -11.84
C HIS A 96 -11.59 -2.07 -11.85
N GLY A 97 -10.72 -2.11 -10.82
CA GLY A 97 -9.59 -3.01 -10.76
C GLY A 97 -8.40 -2.50 -11.58
N GLY A 98 -7.40 -3.36 -11.77
CA GLY A 98 -6.15 -3.00 -12.45
C GLY A 98 -5.17 -2.29 -11.51
N MET A 99 -4.28 -3.07 -10.91
CA MET A 99 -3.19 -2.59 -10.05
C MET A 99 -1.90 -3.31 -10.41
N SER A 100 -0.79 -2.57 -10.47
CA SER A 100 0.54 -3.10 -10.73
C SER A 100 1.26 -3.37 -9.41
N PHE A 101 1.70 -4.61 -9.20
CA PHE A 101 2.57 -4.92 -8.07
C PHE A 101 3.88 -4.11 -8.12
N HIS A 102 4.50 -4.04 -9.31
CA HIS A 102 5.79 -3.36 -9.49
C HIS A 102 5.64 -1.86 -9.26
N GLY A 103 4.57 -1.28 -9.80
CA GLY A 103 4.22 0.11 -9.52
C GLY A 103 3.99 0.37 -8.03
N GLY A 104 3.29 -0.54 -7.35
CA GLY A 104 3.03 -0.41 -5.91
C GLY A 104 4.30 -0.48 -5.07
N LEU A 105 5.22 -1.40 -5.40
CA LEU A 105 6.52 -1.51 -4.75
C LEU A 105 7.36 -0.23 -4.94
N ILE A 106 7.48 0.25 -6.18
CA ILE A 106 8.22 1.49 -6.49
C ILE A 106 7.59 2.69 -5.77
N GLY A 107 6.26 2.78 -5.79
CA GLY A 107 5.52 3.85 -5.12
C GLY A 107 5.68 3.84 -3.60
N ALA A 108 5.65 2.67 -2.96
CA ALA A 108 5.87 2.54 -1.52
C ALA A 108 7.32 2.93 -1.14
N ILE A 109 8.32 2.44 -1.88
CA ILE A 109 9.73 2.81 -1.66
C ILE A 109 9.92 4.32 -1.84
N GLY A 110 9.40 4.88 -2.93
CA GLY A 110 9.49 6.32 -3.20
C GLY A 110 8.83 7.17 -2.13
N ALA A 111 7.61 6.80 -1.69
CA ALA A 111 6.91 7.49 -0.61
C ALA A 111 7.65 7.40 0.73
N GLY A 112 8.23 6.24 1.04
CA GLY A 112 9.05 6.05 2.24
C GLY A 112 10.29 6.95 2.24
N ILE A 113 11.02 6.99 1.11
CA ILE A 113 12.19 7.87 0.94
C ILE A 113 11.77 9.34 1.08
N LEU A 114 10.71 9.75 0.40
CA LEU A 114 10.21 11.13 0.44
C LEU A 114 9.78 11.53 1.85
N PHE A 115 9.05 10.67 2.55
CA PHE A 115 8.63 10.88 3.92
C PHE A 115 9.83 11.05 4.86
N CYS A 116 10.82 10.16 4.76
CA CYS A 116 12.04 10.26 5.56
C CYS A 116 12.79 11.57 5.30
N ARG A 117 12.92 11.99 4.04
CA ARG A 117 13.55 13.29 3.71
C ARG A 117 12.77 14.47 4.26
N TRP A 118 11.43 14.44 4.17
CA TRP A 118 10.57 15.52 4.67
C TRP A 118 10.62 15.63 6.19
N ARG A 119 10.64 14.49 6.90
CA ARG A 119 10.74 14.42 8.37
C ARG A 119 12.19 14.42 8.90
N LYS A 120 13.19 14.59 8.02
CA LYS A 120 14.63 14.57 8.35
C LYS A 120 15.07 13.29 9.10
N LEU A 121 14.50 12.15 8.73
CA LEU A 121 14.84 10.84 9.29
C LEU A 121 15.89 10.13 8.43
N PRO A 122 16.80 9.33 9.04
CA PRO A 122 17.75 8.51 8.30
C PRO A 122 17.04 7.36 7.57
N VAL A 123 16.91 7.49 6.24
CA VAL A 123 16.17 6.57 5.35
C VAL A 123 16.48 5.10 5.64
N TRP A 124 17.77 4.74 5.68
CA TRP A 124 18.20 3.35 5.86
C TRP A 124 17.84 2.78 7.22
N GLN A 125 17.98 3.56 8.29
CA GLN A 125 17.60 3.11 9.63
C GLN A 125 16.09 2.94 9.76
N VAL A 126 15.30 3.80 9.08
CA VAL A 126 13.85 3.64 9.00
C VAL A 126 13.52 2.37 8.22
N ALA A 127 14.14 2.14 7.06
CA ALA A 127 13.93 0.93 6.26
C ALA A 127 14.24 -0.34 7.06
N ASP A 128 15.39 -0.37 7.75
CA ASP A 128 15.73 -1.47 8.65
C ASP A 128 14.65 -1.67 9.71
N THR A 129 14.22 -0.60 10.37
CA THR A 129 13.20 -0.65 11.44
C THR A 129 11.84 -1.18 10.96
N VAL A 130 11.45 -0.85 9.73
CA VAL A 130 10.19 -1.31 9.12
C VAL A 130 10.25 -2.80 8.78
N ILE A 131 11.43 -3.34 8.47
CA ILE A 131 11.65 -4.77 8.31
C ILE A 131 11.79 -5.38 9.71
N VAL A 132 10.71 -5.94 10.24
CA VAL A 132 10.66 -6.57 11.57
C VAL A 132 11.46 -7.89 11.55
N THR A 133 12.77 -7.77 11.63
CA THR A 133 13.76 -8.80 12.00
C THR A 133 14.45 -8.35 13.26
#